data_AF-A0A9D6IDY9-F1
#
_entry.id   AF-A0A9D6IDY9-F1
#
_cell.length_a   1.000
_cell.length_b   1.000
_cell.length_c   1.000
_cell.angle_alpha   90.00
_cell.angle_beta   90.00
_cell.angle_gamma   90.00
#
_symmetry.space_group_name_H-M   'P 1'
#
loop_
_entity.id
_entity.type
_entity.pdbx_description
1 polymer ?
#
loop_
_entity_poly.entity_id
_entity_poly.type
_entity_poly.pdbx_seq_one_letter_code
_entity_poly.pdbx_strand_id
1 'polypeptide(L)'
;MWQDVKNVYHLIAAFLANLWFGFPSKKLTVIGVTGTDGKTTTVNLIYHILKTSGRKASMISSVGAVINGKVYDTGFHVTTP
;
A
#
# COMPACT_ATOMS: atom_id res chain seq x y z
N MET A 1 -5.22 -11.46 -27.33
CA MET A 1 -5.72 -10.32 -28.14
C MET A 1 -6.33 -9.20 -27.30
N TRP A 2 -7.36 -9.43 -26.48
CA TRP A 2 -7.94 -8.35 -25.64
C TRP A 2 -7.14 -8.06 -24.35
N GLN A 3 -6.48 -9.08 -23.80
CA GLN A 3 -5.61 -8.93 -22.63
C GLN A 3 -4.36 -8.09 -22.93
N ASP A 4 -3.78 -8.26 -24.12
CA ASP A 4 -2.56 -7.56 -24.52
C ASP A 4 -2.80 -6.05 -24.65
N VAL A 5 -3.95 -5.68 -25.24
CA VAL A 5 -4.37 -4.27 -25.33
C VAL A 5 -4.58 -3.65 -23.95
N LYS A 6 -5.20 -4.39 -23.02
CA LYS A 6 -5.35 -3.94 -21.62
C LYS A 6 -4.00 -3.74 -20.93
N ASN A 7 -3.06 -4.67 -21.14
CA ASN A 7 -1.73 -4.58 -20.54
C ASN A 7 -0.97 -3.33 -21.03
N VAL A 8 -1.02 -3.04 -22.34
CA VAL A 8 -0.41 -1.82 -22.91
C VAL A 8 -1.08 -0.57 -22.36
N TYR A 9 -2.41 -0.54 -22.29
CA TYR A 9 -3.14 0.58 -21.70
C TYR A 9 -2.76 0.83 -20.24
N HIS A 10 -2.73 -0.22 -19.41
CA HIS A 10 -2.34 -0.11 -18.00
C HIS A 10 -0.89 0.34 -17.83
N LEU A 11 0.02 -0.12 -18.70
CA LEU A 11 1.41 0.32 -18.69
C LEU A 11 1.53 1.82 -18.97
N ILE A 12 0.84 2.31 -20.02
CA ILE A 12 0.85 3.73 -20.37
C ILE A 12 0.23 4.56 -19.24
N ALA A 13 -0.91 4.13 -18.70
CA ALA A 13 -1.57 4.82 -17.58
C ALA A 13 -0.66 4.89 -16.34
N ALA A 14 0.01 3.78 -15.99
CA ALA A 14 0.95 3.73 -14.87
C ALA A 14 2.18 4.62 -15.11
N PHE A 15 2.68 4.68 -16.35
CA PHE A 15 3.81 5.54 -16.70
C PHE A 15 3.44 7.03 -16.61
N LEU A 16 2.30 7.42 -17.16
CA LEU A 16 1.78 8.80 -17.08
C LEU A 16 1.54 9.21 -15.63
N ALA A 17 0.95 8.34 -14.81
CA ALA A 17 0.77 8.59 -13.38
C ALA A 17 2.12 8.78 -12.66
N ASN A 18 3.11 7.92 -12.94
CA ASN A 18 4.45 8.08 -12.36
C ASN A 18 5.09 9.42 -12.75
N LEU A 19 4.93 9.86 -14.01
CA LEU A 19 5.43 11.14 -14.46
C LEU A 19 4.73 12.30 -13.75
N TRP A 20 3.39 12.25 -13.66
CA TRP A 20 2.58 13.26 -13.00
C TRP A 20 2.88 13.41 -11.50
N PHE A 21 3.08 12.29 -10.80
CA PHE A 21 3.39 12.27 -9.37
C PHE A 21 4.91 12.29 -9.06
N GLY A 22 5.76 12.42 -10.07
CA GLY A 22 7.21 12.56 -9.89
C GLY A 22 7.91 11.34 -9.30
N PHE A 23 7.54 10.13 -9.75
CA PHE A 23 8.12 8.84 -9.33
C PHE A 23 8.16 8.64 -7.80
N PRO A 24 7.00 8.59 -7.13
CA PRO A 24 6.92 8.50 -5.66
C PRO A 24 7.64 7.27 -5.08
N SER A 25 7.70 6.18 -5.85
CA SER A 25 8.40 4.95 -5.48
C SER A 25 9.90 5.15 -5.19
N LYS A 26 10.55 6.16 -5.78
CA LYS A 26 11.96 6.47 -5.50
C LYS A 26 12.20 7.06 -4.11
N LYS A 27 11.15 7.58 -3.46
CA LYS A 27 11.23 8.25 -2.15
C LYS A 27 10.64 7.40 -1.02
N LEU A 28 10.10 6.22 -1.34
CA LEU A 28 9.33 5.39 -0.41
C LEU A 28 9.86 3.95 -0.43
N THR A 29 10.09 3.39 0.76
CA THR A 29 10.27 1.94 0.93
C THR A 29 8.91 1.30 1.13
N VAL A 30 8.51 0.43 0.20
CA VAL A 30 7.23 -0.31 0.26
C VAL A 30 7.48 -1.72 0.78
N ILE A 31 6.77 -2.11 1.83
CA ILE A 31 6.80 -3.47 2.40
C ILE A 31 5.44 -4.11 2.13
N GLY A 32 5.42 -5.13 1.27
CA GLY A 32 4.22 -5.92 0.97
C GLY A 32 4.15 -7.15 1.85
N VAL A 33 3.04 -7.32 2.59
CA VAL A 33 2.77 -8.52 3.39
C VAL A 33 1.68 -9.35 2.70
N THR A 34 2.03 -10.57 2.30
CA THR A 34 1.12 -11.52 1.64
C THR A 34 1.05 -12.83 2.43
N GLY A 35 -0.04 -13.57 2.28
CA GLY A 35 -0.31 -14.82 3.00
C GLY A 35 -1.79 -15.05 3.23
N THR A 36 -2.18 -16.27 3.58
CA THR A 36 -3.59 -16.62 3.88
C THR A 36 -4.05 -15.88 5.13
N ASP A 37 -3.26 -15.95 6.21
CA ASP A 37 -3.61 -15.40 7.51
C ASP A 37 -2.53 -14.48 8.07
N GLY A 38 -2.89 -13.67 9.07
CA GLY A 38 -1.93 -12.84 9.80
C GLY A 38 -1.41 -11.59 9.08
N LYS A 39 -1.89 -11.29 7.87
CA LYS A 39 -1.49 -10.08 7.11
C LYS A 39 -1.67 -8.80 7.91
N THR A 40 -2.87 -8.56 8.41
CA THR A 40 -3.22 -7.36 9.20
C THR A 40 -2.36 -7.25 10.46
N THR A 41 -2.23 -8.34 11.22
CA THR A 41 -1.42 -8.38 12.44
C THR A 41 0.04 -8.05 12.16
N THR A 42 0.60 -8.62 11.08
CA THR A 42 1.99 -8.41 10.68
C THR A 42 2.22 -6.98 10.21
N VAL A 43 1.30 -6.40 9.42
CA VAL A 43 1.35 -4.98 9.01
C VAL A 43 1.35 -4.07 10.23
N ASN A 44 0.46 -4.31 11.20
CA ASN A 44 0.43 -3.55 12.45
C ASN A 44 1.74 -3.67 13.22
N LEU A 45 2.28 -4.88 13.38
CA LEU A 45 3.52 -5.11 14.10
C LEU A 45 4.70 -4.37 13.46
N ILE A 46 4.85 -4.46 12.13
CA ILE A 46 5.88 -3.74 11.37
C ILE A 46 5.73 -2.23 11.56
N TYR A 47 4.51 -1.70 11.43
CA TYR A 47 4.24 -0.29 11.63
C TYR A 47 4.61 0.19 13.04
N HIS A 48 4.24 -0.57 14.08
CA HIS A 48 4.59 -0.27 15.46
C HIS A 48 6.09 -0.26 15.70
N ILE A 49 6.83 -1.25 15.19
CA ILE A 49 8.30 -1.30 15.31
C ILE A 49 8.95 -0.08 14.62
N LEU A 50 8.51 0.25 13.40
CA LEU A 50 9.04 1.41 12.67
C LEU A 50 8.73 2.72 13.39
N LYS A 51 7.52 2.87 13.92
CA LYS A 51 7.12 4.07 14.67
C LYS A 51 7.92 4.21 15.98
N THR A 52 8.06 3.12 16.74
CA THR A 52 8.81 3.12 18.01
C THR A 52 10.30 3.34 17.80
N SER A 53 10.86 2.94 16.65
CA SER A 53 12.25 3.27 16.27
C SER A 53 12.43 4.70 15.73
N GLY A 54 11.41 5.55 15.83
CA GLY A 54 11.46 6.96 15.42
C GLY A 54 11.38 7.18 13.91
N ARG A 55 11.04 6.16 13.11
CA ARG A 55 10.89 6.30 11.65
C ARG A 55 9.51 6.83 11.30
N LYS A 56 9.46 7.70 10.28
CA LYS A 56 8.21 8.10 9.62
C LYS A 56 7.68 6.92 8.79
N ALA A 57 6.66 6.25 9.31
CA ALA A 57 6.01 5.12 8.65
C ALA A 57 4.52 5.41 8.44
N SER A 58 3.94 4.71 7.46
CA SER A 58 2.51 4.70 7.19
C SER A 58 2.14 3.27 6.82
N MET A 59 0.91 2.86 7.12
CA MET A 59 0.44 1.50 6.86
C MET A 59 -0.92 1.53 6.19
N ILE A 60 -1.20 0.51 5.37
CA ILE A 60 -2.50 0.29 4.73
C ILE A 60 -2.83 -1.19 4.95
N SER A 61 -4.00 -1.46 5.52
CA SER A 61 -4.52 -2.81 5.78
C SER A 61 -6.03 -2.83 5.57
N SER A 62 -6.64 -4.03 5.63
CA SER A 62 -8.10 -4.18 5.56
C SER A 62 -8.84 -3.49 6.70
N VAL A 63 -8.18 -3.19 7.82
CA VAL A 63 -8.82 -2.52 8.98
C VAL A 63 -8.72 -0.99 8.88
N GLY A 64 -7.90 -0.50 7.94
CA GLY A 64 -7.72 0.93 7.73
C GLY A 64 -6.29 1.28 7.32
N ALA A 65 -6.08 2.58 7.08
CA ALA A 65 -4.80 3.15 6.75
C ALA A 65 -4.37 4.18 7.80
N VAL A 66 -3.08 4.24 8.09
CA VAL A 66 -2.51 5.31 8.92
C VAL A 66 -1.49 6.05 8.10
N ILE A 67 -1.78 7.34 7.84
CA ILE A 67 -0.94 8.21 7.02
C ILE A 67 -0.63 9.46 7.83
N ASN A 68 0.67 9.74 8.01
CA ASN A 68 1.14 10.89 8.80
C ASN A 68 0.49 10.98 10.20
N GLY A 69 0.32 9.82 10.85
CA GLY A 69 -0.29 9.72 12.18
C GLY A 69 -1.81 9.87 12.23
N LYS A 70 -2.48 10.15 11.11
CA LYS A 70 -3.95 10.17 11.02
C LYS A 70 -4.47 8.82 10.56
N VAL A 71 -5.52 8.35 11.22
CA VAL A 71 -6.24 7.12 10.84
C VAL A 71 -7.27 7.48 9.78
N TYR A 72 -7.24 6.76 8.68
CA TYR A 72 -8.19 6.83 7.57
C TYR A 72 -8.89 5.49 7.46
N ASP A 73 -10.22 5.52 7.43
CA ASP A 73 -10.99 4.35 7.06
C ASP A 73 -10.82 4.11 5.56
N THR A 74 -10.36 2.92 5.18
CA THR A 74 -10.17 2.55 3.78
C THR A 74 -11.47 2.05 3.15
N GLY A 75 -12.54 1.86 3.93
CA GLY A 75 -13.84 1.36 3.46
C GLY A 75 -13.81 -0.12 3.03
N PHE A 76 -12.66 -0.78 3.15
CA PHE A 76 -12.46 -2.18 2.78
C PHE A 76 -12.51 -3.07 4.01
N HIS A 77 -13.67 -3.18 4.67
CA HIS A 77 -13.93 -4.23 5.67
C HIS A 77 -13.99 -5.60 4.99
N VAL A 78 -12.84 -6.11 4.56
CA VAL A 78 -12.67 -7.46 4.03
C VAL A 78 -11.59 -8.17 4.83
N THR A 79 -11.97 -8.56 6.04
CA THR A 79 -11.44 -9.78 6.64
C THR A 79 -12.53 -10.82 6.46
N THR A 80 -12.18 -11.99 5.93
CA THR A 80 -13.03 -13.18 5.90
C THR A 80 -13.77 -13.35 7.25
N PRO A 81 -15.06 -13.75 7.29
CA PRO A 81 -15.75 -14.05 8.55
C PRO A 81 -15.05 -15.13 9.37
#